data_AF-A0A959J4B2-F1
#
_entry.id   AF-A0A959J4B2-F1
#
_cell.length_a   1.000
_cell.length_b   1.000
_cell.length_c   1.000
_cell.angle_alpha   90.00
_cell.angle_beta   90.00
_cell.angle_gamma   90.00
#
_symmetry.space_group_name_H-M   'P 1'
#
loop_
_entity.id
_entity.type
_entity.pdbx_description
1 polymer ?
#
loop_
_entity_poly.entity_id
_entity_poly.type
_entity_poly.pdbx_seq_one_letter_code
_entity_poly.pdbx_strand_id
1 'polypeptide(L)'
;MINDKMQQTTVPLFFFISLFLFTSCDPSTHYIRAIRNDTNEEIIIYFDQKGTVIKPDSVIVAPHATSEYFNTYRLGKNKLYECGPGLNEAGYKMEISNGKTLIRDFTDPNNWESETDRRHTYWKCTFVIKEEDLP
;
A
#
# COMPACT_ATOMS: atom_id res chain seq x y z
N MET A 1 -26.38 48.42 51.61
CA MET A 1 -27.19 47.67 50.61
C MET A 1 -26.32 47.47 49.39
N ILE A 2 -25.78 46.27 49.22
CA ILE A 2 -24.87 45.89 48.13
C ILE A 2 -25.74 45.16 47.10
N ASN A 3 -25.87 45.75 45.91
CA ASN A 3 -26.58 45.14 44.79
C ASN A 3 -25.55 44.41 43.92
N ASP A 4 -25.26 43.16 44.28
CA ASP A 4 -24.49 42.25 43.43
C ASP A 4 -25.35 41.83 42.23
N LYS A 5 -25.16 42.52 41.11
CA LYS A 5 -25.67 42.07 39.82
C LYS A 5 -24.70 41.00 39.29
N MET A 6 -25.07 39.73 39.42
CA MET A 6 -24.47 38.64 38.67
C MET A 6 -24.58 38.94 37.17
N GLN A 7 -23.46 39.33 36.55
CA GLN A 7 -23.33 39.31 35.10
C GLN A 7 -23.17 37.87 34.66
N GLN A 8 -24.27 37.27 34.24
CA GLN A 8 -24.30 35.96 33.62
C GLN A 8 -23.72 36.11 32.19
N THR A 9 -22.40 35.99 32.05
CA THR A 9 -21.74 35.89 30.74
C THR A 9 -22.18 34.61 30.07
N THR A 10 -23.21 34.70 29.23
CA THR A 10 -23.62 33.66 28.29
C THR A 10 -22.49 33.47 27.29
N VAL A 11 -21.58 32.53 27.58
CA VAL A 11 -20.59 32.08 26.59
C VAL A 11 -21.39 31.58 25.38
N PRO A 12 -21.16 32.13 24.18
CA PRO A 12 -22.01 31.85 23.04
C PRO A 12 -21.80 30.40 22.62
N LEU A 13 -22.85 29.59 22.80
CA LEU A 13 -22.98 28.18 22.38
C LEU A 13 -22.51 27.96 20.91
N PHE A 14 -22.54 29.01 20.10
CA PHE A 14 -22.05 29.04 18.72
C PHE A 14 -20.57 28.66 18.55
N PHE A 15 -19.70 28.95 19.52
CA PHE A 15 -18.27 28.65 19.40
C PHE A 15 -17.95 27.14 19.49
N PHE A 16 -18.78 26.37 20.20
CA PHE A 16 -18.62 24.92 20.30
C PHE A 16 -19.14 24.19 19.06
N ILE A 17 -20.17 24.72 18.40
CA ILE A 17 -20.74 24.11 17.19
C ILE A 17 -19.79 24.26 15.99
N SER A 18 -19.01 25.36 15.90
CA SER A 18 -18.05 25.52 14.80
C SER A 18 -16.86 24.57 14.89
N LEU A 19 -16.45 24.15 16.11
CA LEU A 19 -15.31 23.23 16.28
C LEU A 19 -15.61 21.80 15.78
N PHE A 20 -16.88 21.38 15.78
CA PHE A 20 -17.28 20.04 15.30
C PHE A 20 -17.34 19.92 13.77
N LEU A 21 -17.43 21.03 13.04
CA LEU A 21 -17.54 21.02 11.58
C LEU A 21 -16.21 20.85 10.84
N PHE A 22 -15.07 20.88 11.54
CA PHE A 22 -13.74 20.79 10.93
C PHE A 22 -13.07 19.41 11.03
N THR A 23 -13.73 18.38 11.55
CA THR A 23 -13.15 17.03 11.68
C THR A 23 -13.62 16.05 10.60
N SER A 24 -13.93 16.50 9.39
CA SER A 24 -14.09 15.59 8.26
C SER A 24 -12.70 15.11 7.81
N CYS A 25 -12.11 14.15 8.52
CA CYS A 25 -10.95 13.42 8.00
C CYS A 25 -11.39 12.70 6.73
N ASP A 26 -10.82 13.10 5.59
CA ASP A 26 -10.94 12.31 4.38
C ASP A 26 -10.31 10.93 4.64
N PRO A 27 -11.03 9.85 4.34
CA PRO A 27 -10.52 8.51 4.54
C PRO A 27 -9.31 8.27 3.63
N SER A 28 -8.23 7.78 4.22
CA SER A 28 -7.07 7.27 3.50
C SER A 28 -7.17 5.76 3.34
N THR A 29 -6.82 5.26 2.17
CA THR A 29 -6.58 3.84 1.94
C THR A 29 -5.08 3.58 1.93
N HIS A 30 -4.66 2.60 2.72
CA HIS A 30 -3.29 2.08 2.74
C HIS A 30 -3.13 1.02 1.65
N TYR A 31 -2.12 1.16 0.80
CA TYR A 31 -1.85 0.25 -0.31
C TYR A 31 -0.42 -0.28 -0.26
N ILE A 32 -0.29 -1.61 -0.28
CA ILE A 32 0.97 -2.34 -0.18
C ILE A 32 1.11 -3.28 -1.39
N ARG A 33 2.32 -3.34 -1.96
CA ARG A 33 2.74 -4.43 -2.84
C ARG A 33 3.95 -5.15 -2.26
N ALA A 34 3.84 -6.46 -2.22
CA ALA A 34 4.84 -7.33 -1.66
C ALA A 34 5.14 -8.51 -2.59
N ILE A 35 6.30 -9.10 -2.38
CA ILE A 35 6.74 -10.31 -3.06
C ILE A 35 7.10 -11.29 -1.96
N ARG A 36 6.46 -12.45 -1.98
CA ARG A 36 6.73 -13.55 -1.07
C ARG A 36 7.50 -14.61 -1.83
N ASN A 37 8.64 -15.00 -1.29
CA ASN A 37 9.49 -16.03 -1.83
C ASN A 37 9.35 -17.29 -0.95
N ASP A 38 8.58 -18.27 -1.42
CA ASP A 38 8.38 -19.56 -0.74
C ASP A 38 9.40 -20.61 -1.24
N THR A 39 10.54 -20.16 -1.78
CA THR A 39 11.62 -21.00 -2.35
C THR A 39 12.92 -20.87 -1.56
N ASN A 40 13.88 -21.74 -1.88
CA ASN A 40 15.24 -21.67 -1.34
C ASN A 40 16.19 -20.72 -2.11
N GLU A 41 15.71 -20.10 -3.19
CA GLU A 41 16.51 -19.19 -4.01
C GLU A 41 16.44 -17.76 -3.49
N GLU A 42 17.48 -16.97 -3.70
CA GLU A 42 17.41 -15.51 -3.58
C GLU A 42 16.83 -14.92 -4.88
N ILE A 43 15.94 -13.95 -4.74
CA ILE A 43 15.26 -13.31 -5.87
C ILE A 43 15.53 -11.81 -5.82
N ILE A 44 16.08 -11.26 -6.89
CA ILE A 44 16.33 -9.83 -7.05
C ILE A 44 15.49 -9.32 -8.21
N ILE A 45 14.72 -8.26 -7.97
CA ILE A 45 13.83 -7.69 -8.99
C ILE A 45 14.23 -6.24 -9.18
N TYR A 46 14.64 -5.91 -10.39
CA TYR A 46 14.99 -4.58 -10.83
C TYR A 46 13.79 -3.95 -11.54
N PHE A 47 13.47 -2.72 -11.17
CA PHE A 47 12.37 -1.96 -11.77
C PHE A 47 12.92 -0.87 -12.68
N ASP A 48 12.44 -0.78 -13.92
CA ASP A 48 12.80 0.33 -14.81
C ASP A 48 12.08 1.61 -14.34
N GLN A 49 12.82 2.57 -13.78
CA GLN A 49 12.24 3.81 -13.27
C GLN A 49 12.09 4.86 -14.37
N LYS A 50 11.18 4.65 -15.33
CA LYS A 50 10.78 5.76 -16.21
C LYS A 50 9.75 6.64 -15.51
N GLY A 51 10.24 7.65 -14.78
CA GLY A 51 9.45 8.83 -14.40
C GLY A 51 8.65 8.75 -13.10
N THR A 52 8.88 7.79 -12.20
CA THR A 52 8.22 7.76 -10.87
C THR A 52 9.21 7.52 -9.73
N VAL A 53 9.41 8.54 -8.88
CA VAL A 53 10.37 8.58 -7.75
C VAL A 53 9.97 7.69 -6.55
N ILE A 54 8.88 6.91 -6.65
CA ILE A 54 8.19 6.34 -5.49
C ILE A 54 8.54 4.85 -5.27
N LYS A 55 9.45 4.27 -6.06
CA LYS A 55 9.84 2.86 -5.95
C LYS A 55 11.36 2.73 -5.74
N PRO A 56 11.84 1.66 -5.10
CA PRO A 56 13.27 1.36 -5.11
C PRO A 56 13.69 0.87 -6.51
N ASP A 57 14.97 1.06 -6.85
CA ASP A 57 15.53 0.56 -8.13
C ASP A 57 15.51 -0.96 -8.21
N SER A 58 15.65 -1.62 -7.05
CA SER A 58 15.50 -3.06 -6.92
C SER A 58 14.92 -3.46 -5.57
N VAL A 59 14.41 -4.69 -5.51
CA VAL A 59 14.04 -5.37 -4.27
C VAL A 59 14.74 -6.73 -4.23
N ILE A 60 15.36 -7.04 -3.09
CA ILE A 60 15.96 -8.35 -2.81
C ILE A 60 15.01 -9.09 -1.88
N VAL A 61 14.62 -10.31 -2.26
CA VAL A 61 13.72 -11.18 -1.50
C VAL A 61 14.49 -12.43 -1.13
N ALA A 62 14.91 -12.49 0.13
CA ALA A 62 15.60 -13.65 0.69
C ALA A 62 14.72 -14.93 0.63
N PRO A 63 15.33 -16.12 0.70
CA PRO A 63 14.59 -17.38 0.82
C PRO A 63 13.59 -17.35 1.98
N HIS A 64 12.38 -17.88 1.75
CA HIS A 64 11.29 -17.98 2.74
C HIS A 64 10.89 -16.63 3.37
N ALA A 65 11.10 -15.52 2.65
CA ALA A 65 10.81 -14.17 3.14
C ALA A 65 9.75 -13.44 2.30
N THR A 66 9.17 -12.40 2.88
CA THR A 66 8.31 -11.45 2.18
C THR A 66 8.95 -10.07 2.21
N SER A 67 9.07 -9.43 1.06
CA SER A 67 9.60 -8.06 0.94
C SER A 67 8.56 -7.14 0.32
N GLU A 68 8.31 -6.01 0.97
CA GLU A 68 7.49 -4.93 0.44
C GLU A 68 8.36 -4.05 -0.47
N TYR A 69 7.89 -3.78 -1.69
CA TYR A 69 8.59 -2.88 -2.63
C TYR A 69 7.79 -1.61 -2.95
N PHE A 70 6.52 -1.56 -2.51
CA PHE A 70 5.68 -0.38 -2.65
C PHE A 70 4.73 -0.27 -1.46
N ASN A 71 4.70 0.91 -0.83
CA ASN A 71 3.87 1.19 0.31
C ASN A 71 3.43 2.66 0.26
N THR A 72 2.13 2.93 0.19
CA THR A 72 1.62 4.30 0.06
C THR A 72 0.25 4.46 0.71
N TYR A 73 -0.06 5.69 1.12
CA TYR A 73 -1.40 6.08 1.54
C TYR A 73 -2.00 6.99 0.47
N ARG A 74 -3.23 6.67 0.03
CA ARG A 74 -3.96 7.51 -0.93
C ARG A 74 -5.28 7.99 -0.33
N LEU A 75 -5.58 9.26 -0.53
CA LEU A 75 -6.87 9.84 -0.14
C LEU A 75 -8.01 9.31 -1.04
N GLY A 76 -9.15 9.04 -0.40
CA GLY A 76 -10.39 8.57 -1.02
C GLY A 76 -10.82 7.20 -0.49
N LYS A 77 -12.13 7.04 -0.26
CA LYS A 77 -12.79 5.79 0.16
C LYS A 77 -13.00 4.85 -1.04
N ASN A 78 -12.97 3.54 -0.81
CA ASN A 78 -13.50 2.51 -1.72
C ASN A 78 -12.90 2.48 -3.13
N LYS A 79 -11.63 2.87 -3.31
CA LYS A 79 -10.97 2.64 -4.60
C LYS A 79 -10.62 1.16 -4.69
N LEU A 80 -11.26 0.42 -5.59
CA LEU A 80 -10.82 -0.92 -5.96
C LEU A 80 -9.46 -0.76 -6.68
N TYR A 81 -8.43 -1.38 -6.12
CA TYR A 81 -7.11 -1.42 -6.75
C TYR A 81 -6.92 -2.79 -7.37
N GLU A 82 -6.63 -2.81 -8.67
CA GLU A 82 -6.21 -4.04 -9.34
C GLU A 82 -4.83 -4.46 -8.80
N CYS A 83 -4.73 -5.74 -8.43
CA CYS A 83 -3.44 -6.32 -8.10
C CYS A 83 -2.63 -6.56 -9.36
N GLY A 84 -1.31 -6.45 -9.21
CA GLY A 84 -0.39 -6.39 -10.33
C GLY A 84 0.71 -5.39 -10.03
N PRO A 85 1.80 -5.39 -10.81
CA PRO A 85 2.97 -4.59 -10.49
C PRO A 85 2.76 -3.10 -10.74
N GLY A 86 1.60 -2.71 -11.30
CA GLY A 86 1.27 -1.34 -11.75
C GLY A 86 2.40 -0.73 -12.56
N LEU A 87 3.03 -1.58 -13.36
CA LEU A 87 4.08 -1.30 -14.31
C LEU A 87 3.38 -1.21 -15.65
N ASN A 88 2.56 -0.18 -15.85
CA ASN A 88 1.75 -0.11 -17.06
C ASN A 88 2.60 0.19 -18.30
N GLU A 89 3.87 0.62 -18.14
CA GLU A 89 4.77 0.97 -19.26
C GLU A 89 6.27 0.71 -19.00
N ALA A 90 6.65 0.46 -17.74
CA ALA A 90 8.04 0.30 -17.32
C ALA A 90 8.40 -1.19 -17.20
N GLY A 91 9.48 -1.62 -17.84
CA GLY A 91 9.96 -3.00 -17.76
C GLY A 91 10.39 -3.39 -16.34
N TYR A 92 10.50 -4.68 -16.10
CA TYR A 92 11.20 -5.24 -14.95
C TYR A 92 12.22 -6.27 -15.44
N LYS A 93 13.23 -6.52 -14.61
CA LYS A 93 14.15 -7.65 -14.80
C LYS A 93 14.21 -8.41 -13.48
N MET A 94 14.09 -9.73 -13.55
CA MET A 94 14.24 -10.60 -12.39
C MET A 94 15.52 -11.41 -12.53
N GLU A 95 16.32 -11.45 -11.47
CA GLU A 95 17.48 -12.31 -11.32
C GLU A 95 17.20 -13.27 -10.16
N ILE A 96 17.42 -14.56 -10.39
CA ILE A 96 17.18 -15.61 -9.42
C ILE A 96 18.48 -16.38 -9.25
N SER A 97 18.84 -16.71 -8.02
CA SER A 97 20.03 -17.51 -7.77
C SER A 97 20.01 -18.84 -8.51
N ASN A 98 21.20 -19.42 -8.70
CA ASN A 98 21.39 -20.67 -9.44
C ASN A 98 20.96 -20.64 -10.91
N GLY A 99 20.71 -19.46 -11.49
CA GLY A 99 20.39 -19.30 -12.91
C GLY A 99 19.00 -19.78 -13.31
N LYS A 100 18.12 -20.03 -12.32
CA LYS A 100 16.72 -20.38 -12.55
C LYS A 100 15.96 -19.21 -13.15
N THR A 101 14.83 -19.50 -13.79
CA THR A 101 13.98 -18.48 -14.42
C THR A 101 12.55 -18.59 -13.93
N LEU A 102 11.92 -17.46 -13.63
CA LEU A 102 10.50 -17.45 -13.27
C LEU A 102 9.65 -17.75 -14.51
N ILE A 103 8.85 -18.82 -14.49
CA ILE A 103 7.91 -19.13 -15.58
C ILE A 103 6.61 -18.34 -15.48
N ARG A 104 6.23 -17.95 -14.26
CA ARG A 104 4.96 -17.30 -14.00
C ARG A 104 5.06 -15.82 -14.31
N ASP A 105 4.12 -15.30 -15.09
CA ASP A 105 4.15 -13.90 -15.50
C ASP A 105 3.89 -12.97 -14.30
N PHE A 106 4.89 -12.15 -13.97
CA PHE A 106 4.81 -11.15 -12.91
C PHE A 106 3.82 -10.01 -13.23
N THR A 107 3.54 -9.77 -14.50
CA THR A 107 2.66 -8.68 -14.96
C THR A 107 1.18 -9.06 -14.98
N ASP A 108 0.87 -10.35 -15.04
CA ASP A 108 -0.51 -10.85 -15.04
C ASP A 108 -1.16 -10.67 -13.66
N PRO A 109 -2.22 -9.84 -13.53
CA PRO A 109 -2.97 -9.64 -12.29
C PRO A 109 -3.47 -10.93 -11.62
N ASN A 110 -3.75 -11.98 -12.40
CA ASN A 110 -4.29 -13.24 -11.86
C ASN A 110 -3.24 -14.03 -11.08
N ASN A 111 -1.95 -13.72 -11.26
CA ASN A 111 -0.86 -14.34 -10.52
C ASN A 111 -0.57 -13.65 -9.17
N TRP A 112 -1.41 -12.69 -8.76
CA TRP A 112 -1.28 -11.95 -7.51
C TRP A 112 -2.41 -12.29 -6.52
N GLU A 113 -2.04 -12.51 -5.26
CA GLU A 113 -2.98 -12.63 -4.15
C GLU A 113 -3.41 -11.23 -3.68
N SER A 114 -4.69 -11.04 -3.38
CA SER A 114 -5.26 -9.78 -2.89
C SER A 114 -5.86 -9.95 -1.50
N GLU A 115 -5.48 -9.05 -0.58
CA GLU A 115 -6.01 -8.96 0.77
C GLU A 115 -6.58 -7.56 0.99
N THR A 116 -7.82 -7.46 1.45
CA THR A 116 -8.47 -6.20 1.82
C THR A 116 -9.31 -6.35 3.07
N ASP A 117 -9.41 -5.29 3.85
CA ASP A 117 -10.32 -5.24 4.98
C ASP A 117 -11.77 -4.97 4.53
N ARG A 118 -12.74 -5.26 5.41
CA ARG A 118 -14.18 -5.05 5.12
C ARG A 118 -14.52 -3.58 4.84
N ARG A 119 -13.71 -2.64 5.32
CA ARG A 119 -13.94 -1.20 5.15
C ARG A 119 -13.18 -0.62 3.95
N HIS A 120 -12.42 -1.43 3.21
CA HIS A 120 -11.68 -0.97 2.04
C HIS A 120 -10.72 0.20 2.39
N THR A 121 -10.15 0.15 3.59
CA THR A 121 -9.13 1.09 4.09
C THR A 121 -7.72 0.52 3.96
N TYR A 122 -7.60 -0.75 3.65
CA TYR A 122 -6.33 -1.46 3.45
C TYR A 122 -6.42 -2.37 2.23
N TRP A 123 -5.39 -2.32 1.38
CA TRP A 123 -5.19 -3.25 0.26
C TRP A 123 -3.75 -3.71 0.23
N LYS A 124 -3.55 -5.03 0.18
CA LYS A 124 -2.24 -5.65 -0.02
C LYS A 124 -2.31 -6.63 -1.18
N CYS A 125 -1.39 -6.44 -2.13
CA CYS A 125 -1.18 -7.35 -3.24
C CYS A 125 0.14 -8.10 -3.06
N THR A 126 0.11 -9.43 -3.14
CA THR A 126 1.30 -10.27 -2.95
C THR A 126 1.52 -11.17 -4.14
N PHE A 127 2.71 -11.12 -4.75
CA PHE A 127 3.15 -12.10 -5.73
C PHE A 127 3.94 -13.19 -5.02
N VAL A 128 3.49 -14.44 -5.11
CA VAL A 128 4.03 -15.56 -4.32
C VAL A 128 4.86 -16.50 -5.21
N ILE A 129 6.17 -16.46 -5.12
CA ILE A 129 7.05 -17.31 -5.94
C ILE A 129 7.23 -18.64 -5.21
N LYS A 130 6.88 -19.74 -5.89
CA LYS A 130 6.98 -21.12 -5.37
C LYS A 130 8.02 -21.92 -6.13
N GLU A 131 8.42 -23.06 -5.59
CA GLU A 131 9.46 -23.92 -6.20
C GLU A 131 9.05 -24.39 -7.60
N GLU A 132 7.77 -24.68 -7.83
CA GLU A 132 7.25 -25.05 -9.16
C GLU A 132 7.32 -23.92 -10.19
N ASP A 133 7.51 -22.67 -9.76
CA ASP A 133 7.64 -21.52 -10.65
C ASP A 133 9.09 -21.35 -11.19
N LEU A 134 10.06 -22.14 -10.68
CA LEU A 134 11.51 -21.97 -10.91
C LEU A 134 12.20 -23.25 -11.44
N PRO A 135 12.03 -23.60 -12.74
CA PRO A 135 12.76 -24.69 -13.39
C PRO A 135 14.28 -24.45 -13.48
#